data_AF-A0A3A5VP68-F1
#
_entry.id   AF-A0A3A5VP68-F1
#
_cell.length_a   1.000
_cell.length_b   1.000
_cell.length_c   1.000
_cell.angle_alpha   90.00
_cell.angle_beta   90.00
_cell.angle_gamma   90.00
#
_symmetry.space_group_name_H-M   'P 1'
#
loop_
_entity.id
_entity.type
_entity.pdbx_description
1 polymer ?
#
loop_
_entity_poly.entity_id
_entity_poly.type
_entity_poly.pdbx_seq_one_letter_code
_entity_poly.pdbx_strand_id
1 'polypeptide(L)'
;SPPLLLEENIKGAAHHLDATYSCSRKYWLEHIKGWPTEPFRLPNTAVEPSAPSAWPEPTTFGLMMHRVLEIGLRNPCQFGDTTPALDASWQHESDADLASSDTIGRVMNEFGYGLEQDATSREAAWRDRLMVLSSLVDQGLLGRWVQGEVLNGWKVEAVRTELPFYHREVLTKRATTEAEGTVYAQSNGASVQQVNMDFNGRADLVLALMDDDGQGALQVVDLKTRGCLGAFNRDEPAKGHPLQAVHPSEIDPVPQSDEEANILYEHRLQLALYSMALEAIEAKKPAAEQRRILPPALLLGANGRMVQLSQGAFEQAKEDLRAHLNWRASVHLNPNMEEPPRLPSGAETCRQCPFYRGDLRRCGPEGEPLGFIHQMDDEP
;
A
#
# COMPACT_ATOMS: atom_id res chain seq x y z
N SER A 1 -23.98 -40.21 8.25
CA SER A 1 -23.71 -39.50 6.98
C SER A 1 -22.37 -38.81 7.09
N PRO A 2 -21.55 -38.77 6.02
CA PRO A 2 -20.35 -37.93 6.04
C PRO A 2 -20.72 -36.47 6.31
N PRO A 3 -19.87 -35.69 7.01
CA PRO A 3 -20.15 -34.28 7.27
C PRO A 3 -20.25 -33.51 5.96
N LEU A 4 -21.15 -32.53 5.90
CA LEU A 4 -21.24 -31.61 4.79
C LEU A 4 -19.96 -30.77 4.72
N LEU A 5 -19.26 -30.80 3.59
CA LEU A 5 -18.03 -30.03 3.38
C LEU A 5 -18.39 -28.66 2.81
N LEU A 6 -17.88 -27.60 3.44
CA LEU A 6 -18.15 -26.21 3.08
C LEU A 6 -16.90 -25.52 2.54
N GLU A 7 -17.14 -24.61 1.59
CA GLU A 7 -16.20 -23.60 1.14
C GLU A 7 -16.65 -22.23 1.64
N GLU A 8 -15.80 -21.54 2.38
CA GLU A 8 -16.08 -20.21 2.92
C GLU A 8 -15.35 -19.14 2.10
N ASN A 9 -16.02 -18.01 1.86
CA ASN A 9 -15.43 -16.89 1.13
C ASN A 9 -15.32 -15.68 2.05
N ILE A 10 -14.09 -15.21 2.27
CA ILE A 10 -13.79 -14.06 3.12
C ILE A 10 -13.24 -12.95 2.23
N LYS A 11 -13.85 -11.76 2.29
CA LYS A 11 -13.33 -10.59 1.57
C LYS A 11 -12.18 -9.97 2.36
N GLY A 12 -11.10 -9.62 1.66
CA GLY A 12 -9.95 -8.91 2.22
C GLY A 12 -9.77 -7.54 1.58
N ALA A 13 -9.29 -6.58 2.37
CA ALA A 13 -8.81 -5.27 1.88
C ALA A 13 -7.28 -5.25 1.88
N ALA A 14 -6.67 -5.06 0.70
CA ALA A 14 -5.22 -5.07 0.51
C ALA A 14 -4.50 -4.02 1.38
N HIS A 15 -4.99 -2.79 1.38
CA HIS A 15 -4.42 -1.65 2.11
C HIS A 15 -4.51 -1.78 3.65
N HIS A 16 -5.22 -2.79 4.17
CA HIS A 16 -5.29 -3.08 5.62
C HIS A 16 -4.39 -4.23 6.05
N LEU A 17 -3.72 -4.94 5.13
CA LEU A 17 -2.93 -6.13 5.45
C LEU A 17 -1.81 -5.83 6.44
N ASP A 18 -0.96 -4.84 6.15
CA ASP A 18 0.18 -4.52 7.01
C ASP A 18 -0.25 -3.97 8.38
N ALA A 19 -1.25 -3.07 8.41
CA ALA A 19 -1.74 -2.49 9.65
C ALA A 19 -2.35 -3.55 10.59
N THR A 20 -3.02 -4.55 10.05
CA THR A 20 -3.59 -5.65 10.84
C THR A 20 -2.58 -6.75 11.18
N TYR A 21 -1.54 -6.90 10.37
CA TYR A 21 -0.40 -7.77 10.69
C TYR A 21 0.38 -7.22 11.89
N SER A 22 0.61 -5.89 11.90
CA SER A 22 1.26 -5.21 13.02
C SER A 22 0.45 -5.25 14.33
N CYS A 23 -0.86 -5.48 14.26
CA CYS A 23 -1.75 -5.55 15.42
C CYS A 23 -2.95 -6.47 15.15
N SER A 24 -2.80 -7.75 15.50
CA SER A 24 -3.87 -8.75 15.39
C SER A 24 -5.13 -8.37 16.18
N ARG A 25 -4.96 -7.74 17.35
CA ARG A 25 -6.07 -7.25 18.16
C ARG A 25 -6.94 -6.23 17.42
N LYS A 26 -6.34 -5.32 16.63
CA LYS A 26 -7.07 -4.35 15.82
C LYS A 26 -8.04 -5.06 14.86
N TYR A 27 -7.55 -6.08 14.15
CA TYR A 27 -8.36 -6.86 13.23
C TYR A 27 -9.52 -7.57 13.93
N TRP A 28 -9.25 -8.21 15.07
CA TRP A 28 -10.27 -8.91 15.85
C TRP A 28 -11.35 -7.95 16.38
N LEU A 29 -10.96 -6.78 16.90
CA LEU A 29 -11.90 -5.76 17.37
C LEU A 29 -12.83 -5.27 16.27
N GLU A 30 -12.30 -5.07 15.06
CA GLU A 30 -13.07 -4.62 13.91
C GLU A 30 -14.00 -5.71 13.37
N HIS A 31 -13.47 -6.91 13.11
CA HIS A 31 -14.18 -7.93 12.32
C HIS A 31 -14.95 -8.96 13.15
N ILE A 32 -14.54 -9.20 14.39
CA ILE A 32 -15.21 -10.16 15.29
C ILE A 32 -16.08 -9.44 16.30
N LYS A 33 -15.55 -8.39 16.94
CA LYS A 33 -16.33 -7.58 17.89
C LYS A 33 -17.24 -6.55 17.21
N GLY A 34 -17.00 -6.27 15.92
CA GLY A 34 -17.82 -5.34 15.13
C GLY A 34 -17.66 -3.88 15.52
N TRP A 35 -16.50 -3.49 16.08
CA TRP A 35 -16.28 -2.10 16.47
C TRP A 35 -15.97 -1.20 15.27
N PRO A 36 -16.53 0.02 15.23
CA PRO A 36 -16.24 0.97 14.16
C PRO A 36 -14.79 1.45 14.22
N THR A 37 -14.17 1.56 13.06
CA THR A 37 -12.78 1.99 12.84
C THR A 37 -12.57 3.50 12.89
N GLU A 38 -13.57 4.25 13.33
CA GLU A 38 -13.47 5.68 13.60
C GLU A 38 -13.18 5.92 15.09
N PRO A 39 -12.39 6.94 15.46
CA PRO A 39 -12.24 7.36 16.84
C PRO A 39 -13.60 7.69 17.45
N PHE A 40 -13.87 7.18 18.65
CA PHE A 40 -15.15 7.47 19.32
C PHE A 40 -15.11 8.89 19.86
N ARG A 41 -16.09 9.71 19.47
CA ARG A 41 -16.23 11.11 19.87
C ARG A 41 -17.62 11.30 20.49
N LEU A 42 -17.69 11.98 21.63
CA LEU A 42 -18.96 12.34 22.24
C LEU A 42 -19.65 13.45 21.42
N PRO A 43 -20.98 13.52 21.42
CA PRO A 43 -21.69 14.68 20.88
C PRO A 43 -21.25 15.96 21.63
N ASN A 44 -21.09 17.07 20.92
CA ASN A 44 -20.70 18.37 21.47
C ASN A 44 -19.30 18.46 22.11
N THR A 45 -18.45 17.45 21.98
CA THR A 45 -16.99 17.58 22.20
C THR A 45 -16.25 17.98 20.93
N ALA A 46 -16.98 18.54 19.95
CA ALA A 46 -16.42 19.09 18.73
C ALA A 46 -15.36 20.13 19.13
N VAL A 47 -14.10 19.75 18.97
CA VAL A 47 -12.97 20.66 19.04
C VAL A 47 -13.31 21.79 18.07
N GLU A 48 -13.18 23.05 18.50
CA GLU A 48 -13.31 24.20 17.60
C GLU A 48 -12.59 23.90 16.28
N PRO A 49 -13.20 24.22 15.12
CA PRO A 49 -12.56 23.94 13.84
C PRO A 49 -11.15 24.54 13.89
N SER A 50 -10.15 23.65 13.79
CA SER A 50 -8.76 24.06 13.79
C SER A 50 -8.58 25.13 12.71
N ALA A 51 -7.75 26.14 12.99
CA ALA A 51 -7.37 27.13 11.99
C ALA A 51 -7.07 26.43 10.65
N PRO A 52 -7.48 27.01 9.51
CA PRO A 52 -7.35 26.36 8.22
C PRO A 52 -5.90 25.92 8.02
N SER A 53 -5.70 24.60 7.85
CA SER A 53 -4.38 24.02 7.65
C SER A 53 -3.72 24.63 6.42
N ALA A 54 -2.42 24.89 6.51
CA ALA A 54 -1.62 25.37 5.39
C ALA A 54 -1.52 24.33 4.26
N TRP A 55 -1.71 23.05 4.59
CA TRP A 55 -1.65 21.91 3.70
C TRP A 55 -3.03 21.22 3.61
N PRO A 56 -3.35 20.55 2.49
CA PRO A 56 -4.56 19.75 2.41
C PRO A 56 -4.40 18.50 3.28
N GLU A 57 -5.50 17.77 3.48
CA GLU A 57 -5.44 16.47 4.15
C GLU A 57 -4.42 15.54 3.47
N PRO A 58 -3.62 14.76 4.23
CA PRO A 58 -2.62 13.86 3.65
C PRO A 58 -3.18 12.90 2.60
N THR A 59 -4.40 12.42 2.80
CA THR A 59 -5.11 11.57 1.83
C THR A 59 -5.41 12.31 0.54
N THR A 60 -5.92 13.55 0.61
CA THR A 60 -6.17 14.39 -0.57
C THR A 60 -4.87 14.69 -1.32
N PHE A 61 -3.79 15.03 -0.60
CA PHE A 61 -2.49 15.25 -1.22
C PHE A 61 -1.93 14.00 -1.90
N GLY A 62 -2.08 12.85 -1.22
CA GLY A 62 -1.74 11.55 -1.78
C GLY A 62 -2.47 11.30 -3.10
N LEU A 63 -3.79 11.45 -3.11
CA LEU A 63 -4.60 11.27 -4.32
C LEU A 63 -4.17 12.21 -5.46
N MET A 64 -3.84 13.46 -5.16
CA MET A 64 -3.30 14.39 -6.17
C MET A 64 -1.98 13.87 -6.75
N MET A 65 -1.04 13.42 -5.91
CA MET A 65 0.24 12.87 -6.40
C MET A 65 0.09 11.58 -7.21
N HIS A 66 -0.79 10.67 -6.80
CA HIS A 66 -1.09 9.47 -7.62
C HIS A 66 -1.66 9.87 -8.97
N ARG A 67 -2.56 10.87 -8.99
CA ARG A 67 -3.14 11.36 -10.24
C ARG A 67 -2.11 12.02 -11.15
N VAL A 68 -1.14 12.75 -10.60
CA VAL A 68 0.01 13.28 -11.36
C VAL A 68 0.79 12.14 -12.02
N LEU A 69 1.08 11.06 -11.27
CA LEU A 69 1.74 9.89 -11.84
C LEU A 69 0.91 9.24 -12.94
N GLU A 70 -0.40 9.10 -12.73
CA GLU A 70 -1.31 8.43 -13.66
C GLU A 70 -1.37 9.10 -15.05
N ILE A 71 -1.45 10.43 -15.09
CA ILE A 71 -1.63 11.17 -16.35
C ILE A 71 -0.34 11.78 -16.89
N GLY A 72 0.70 11.89 -16.05
CA GLY A 72 1.96 12.55 -16.39
C GLY A 72 3.11 11.59 -16.68
N LEU A 73 3.01 10.32 -16.30
CA LEU A 73 4.10 9.35 -16.54
C LEU A 73 4.19 8.99 -18.02
N ARG A 74 5.41 9.01 -18.55
CA ARG A 74 5.70 8.56 -19.92
C ARG A 74 5.47 7.06 -20.05
N ASN A 75 4.93 6.65 -21.19
CA ASN A 75 4.86 5.24 -21.58
C ASN A 75 5.68 5.03 -22.86
N PRO A 76 6.89 4.44 -22.77
CA PRO A 76 7.81 4.41 -23.91
C PRO A 76 7.32 3.51 -25.06
N CYS A 77 6.50 2.49 -24.78
CA CYS A 77 6.04 1.51 -25.77
C CYS A 77 7.18 0.91 -26.64
N GLN A 78 8.33 0.67 -26.03
CA GLN A 78 9.54 0.12 -26.68
C GLN A 78 9.65 -1.38 -26.43
N PHE A 79 8.87 -2.17 -27.17
CA PHE A 79 8.80 -3.62 -27.00
C PHE A 79 10.02 -4.33 -27.60
N GLY A 80 10.53 -5.34 -26.89
CA GLY A 80 11.59 -6.22 -27.37
C GLY A 80 11.08 -7.26 -28.36
N ASP A 81 11.94 -7.66 -29.31
CA ASP A 81 11.59 -8.66 -30.33
C ASP A 81 11.38 -10.07 -29.75
N THR A 82 12.02 -10.36 -28.61
CA THR A 82 12.02 -11.68 -27.97
C THR A 82 11.20 -11.74 -26.69
N THR A 83 10.70 -10.61 -26.20
CA THR A 83 9.92 -10.58 -24.96
C THR A 83 8.51 -11.10 -25.21
N PRO A 84 7.89 -11.76 -24.22
CA PRO A 84 6.48 -12.13 -24.32
C PRO A 84 5.60 -10.92 -24.61
N ALA A 85 4.69 -11.05 -25.58
CA ALA A 85 3.83 -9.96 -26.01
C ALA A 85 2.98 -9.41 -24.84
N LEU A 86 2.88 -8.09 -24.77
CA LEU A 86 1.95 -7.40 -23.89
C LEU A 86 0.62 -7.19 -24.60
N ASP A 87 -0.48 -7.30 -23.86
CA ASP A 87 -1.81 -7.08 -24.42
C ASP A 87 -1.99 -5.60 -24.84
N ALA A 88 -3.01 -5.33 -25.67
CA ALA A 88 -3.27 -4.01 -26.25
C ALA A 88 -3.42 -2.91 -25.20
N SER A 89 -3.76 -3.26 -23.97
CA SER A 89 -3.96 -2.30 -22.91
C SER A 89 -2.62 -1.62 -22.52
N TRP A 90 -1.48 -2.30 -22.70
CA TRP A 90 -0.14 -1.73 -22.46
C TRP A 90 0.33 -0.70 -23.51
N GLN A 91 -0.34 -0.64 -24.65
CA GLN A 91 0.12 0.07 -25.85
C GLN A 91 -0.40 1.52 -25.95
N HIS A 92 -0.63 2.19 -24.83
CA HIS A 92 -1.03 3.60 -24.82
C HIS A 92 0.22 4.49 -24.79
N GLU A 93 0.60 5.05 -25.93
CA GLU A 93 1.76 5.93 -25.99
C GLU A 93 1.49 7.26 -25.26
N SER A 94 2.45 7.71 -24.46
CA SER A 94 2.37 8.97 -23.72
C SER A 94 3.76 9.59 -23.62
N ASP A 95 3.93 10.77 -24.22
CA ASP A 95 5.10 11.64 -24.08
C ASP A 95 4.90 12.72 -23.01
N ALA A 96 3.91 12.54 -22.12
CA ALA A 96 3.62 13.48 -21.05
C ALA A 96 4.82 13.69 -20.12
N ASP A 97 4.82 14.81 -19.41
CA ASP A 97 5.90 15.17 -18.49
C ASP A 97 5.32 15.36 -17.09
N LEU A 98 5.82 14.59 -16.12
CA LEU A 98 5.35 14.57 -14.74
C LEU A 98 5.51 15.96 -14.10
N ALA A 99 6.65 16.61 -14.36
CA ALA A 99 7.00 17.92 -13.86
C ALA A 99 6.62 19.08 -14.80
N SER A 100 5.49 18.96 -15.53
CA SER A 100 4.97 20.05 -16.36
C SER A 100 3.82 20.81 -15.73
N SER A 101 3.73 22.11 -16.05
CA SER A 101 2.64 22.97 -15.57
C SER A 101 1.28 22.53 -16.09
N ASP A 102 1.22 21.94 -17.29
CA ASP A 102 -0.03 21.39 -17.84
C ASP A 102 -0.54 20.21 -17.01
N THR A 103 0.31 19.20 -16.76
CA THR A 103 -0.03 18.03 -15.94
C THR A 103 -0.49 18.46 -14.56
N ILE A 104 0.30 19.27 -13.84
CA ILE A 104 -0.06 19.69 -12.49
C ILE A 104 -1.32 20.55 -12.48
N GLY A 105 -1.45 21.49 -13.42
CA GLY A 105 -2.65 22.34 -13.55
C GLY A 105 -3.92 21.51 -13.79
N ARG A 106 -3.85 20.48 -14.64
CA ARG A 106 -4.96 19.55 -14.86
C ARG A 106 -5.36 18.80 -13.59
N VAL A 107 -4.40 18.30 -12.82
CA VAL A 107 -4.69 17.65 -11.53
C VAL A 107 -5.33 18.64 -10.55
N MET A 108 -4.77 19.84 -10.40
CA MET A 108 -5.36 20.86 -9.53
C MET A 108 -6.81 21.18 -9.93
N ASN A 109 -7.09 21.24 -11.24
CA ASN A 109 -8.43 21.47 -11.76
C ASN A 109 -9.39 20.30 -11.48
N GLU A 110 -8.95 19.05 -11.65
CA GLU A 110 -9.75 17.85 -11.35
C GLU A 110 -10.17 17.78 -9.87
N PHE A 111 -9.34 18.31 -8.96
CA PHE A 111 -9.64 18.40 -7.53
C PHE A 111 -10.40 19.69 -7.14
N GLY A 112 -10.80 20.51 -8.11
CA GLY A 112 -11.67 21.67 -7.91
C GLY A 112 -10.94 22.99 -7.58
N TYR A 113 -9.62 23.06 -7.80
CA TYR A 113 -8.81 24.25 -7.52
C TYR A 113 -8.49 25.10 -8.77
N GLY A 114 -9.08 24.75 -9.92
CA GLY A 114 -8.84 25.39 -11.21
C GLY A 114 -7.51 24.99 -11.87
N LEU A 115 -7.32 25.40 -13.12
CA LEU A 115 -6.07 25.17 -13.87
C LEU A 115 -4.92 26.05 -13.36
N GLU A 116 -5.25 27.26 -12.90
CA GLU A 116 -4.31 28.23 -12.35
C GLU A 116 -4.75 28.62 -10.94
N GLN A 117 -3.77 28.85 -10.07
CA GLN A 117 -3.97 29.30 -8.70
C GLN A 117 -3.33 30.67 -8.53
N ASP A 118 -4.00 31.55 -7.80
CA ASP A 118 -3.43 32.82 -7.35
C ASP A 118 -2.11 32.56 -6.61
N ALA A 119 -1.04 33.27 -6.99
CA ALA A 119 0.31 33.02 -6.47
C ALA A 119 0.44 33.18 -4.95
N THR A 120 -0.49 33.89 -4.30
CA THR A 120 -0.52 34.08 -2.84
C THR A 120 -1.43 33.09 -2.11
N SER A 121 -2.16 32.24 -2.84
CA SER A 121 -3.04 31.25 -2.22
C SER A 121 -2.27 30.06 -1.65
N ARG A 122 -2.89 29.36 -0.71
CA ARG A 122 -2.36 28.09 -0.19
C ARG A 122 -2.35 27.00 -1.28
N GLU A 123 -3.33 27.01 -2.18
CA GLU A 123 -3.43 26.06 -3.29
C GLU A 123 -2.25 26.21 -4.25
N ALA A 124 -1.73 27.43 -4.46
CA ALA A 124 -0.48 27.62 -5.22
C ALA A 124 0.71 26.94 -4.55
N ALA A 125 0.81 26.95 -3.22
CA ALA A 125 1.86 26.21 -2.50
C ALA A 125 1.71 24.69 -2.67
N TRP A 126 0.48 24.17 -2.80
CA TRP A 126 0.24 22.75 -3.07
C TRP A 126 0.65 22.38 -4.49
N ARG A 127 0.26 23.18 -5.48
CA ARG A 127 0.70 23.06 -6.87
C ARG A 127 2.22 23.04 -6.97
N ASP A 128 2.88 24.00 -6.33
CA ASP A 128 4.34 24.11 -6.36
C ASP A 128 5.01 22.92 -5.65
N ARG A 129 4.38 22.38 -4.59
CA ARG A 129 4.84 21.14 -3.97
C ARG A 129 4.71 19.96 -4.92
N LEU A 130 3.56 19.75 -5.58
CA LEU A 130 3.38 18.68 -6.56
C LEU A 130 4.46 18.76 -7.65
N MET A 131 4.68 19.95 -8.20
CA MET A 131 5.72 20.21 -9.22
C MET A 131 7.12 19.78 -8.74
N VAL A 132 7.49 20.15 -7.51
CA VAL A 132 8.80 19.77 -6.93
C VAL A 132 8.91 18.26 -6.79
N LEU A 133 7.88 17.59 -6.25
CA LEU A 133 7.92 16.14 -6.03
C LEU A 133 7.95 15.38 -7.35
N SER A 134 7.19 15.81 -8.36
CA SER A 134 7.25 15.27 -9.72
C SER A 134 8.65 15.40 -10.31
N SER A 135 9.30 16.55 -10.12
CA SER A 135 10.66 16.78 -10.61
C SER A 135 11.67 15.82 -9.96
N LEU A 136 11.47 15.44 -8.70
CA LEU A 136 12.30 14.44 -8.03
C LEU A 136 12.11 13.05 -8.66
N VAL A 137 10.86 12.66 -8.93
CA VAL A 137 10.54 11.39 -9.61
C VAL A 137 11.15 11.33 -11.01
N ASP A 138 11.06 12.42 -11.77
CA ASP A 138 11.63 12.52 -13.12
C ASP A 138 13.16 12.38 -13.12
N GLN A 139 13.84 12.88 -12.08
CA GLN A 139 15.29 12.75 -11.90
C GLN A 139 15.71 11.37 -11.36
N GLY A 140 14.77 10.64 -10.77
CA GLY A 140 14.97 9.33 -10.16
C GLY A 140 15.06 8.18 -11.16
N LEU A 141 15.25 6.97 -10.62
CA LEU A 141 15.32 5.74 -11.42
C LEU A 141 14.10 5.57 -12.35
N LEU A 142 12.88 5.76 -11.82
CA LEU A 142 11.65 5.59 -12.61
C LEU A 142 11.60 6.59 -13.78
N GLY A 143 11.82 7.88 -13.53
CA GLY A 143 11.78 8.92 -14.54
C GLY A 143 12.74 8.67 -15.70
N ARG A 144 13.98 8.26 -15.37
CA ARG A 144 15.01 7.92 -16.36
C ARG A 144 14.69 6.65 -17.14
N TRP A 145 14.15 5.62 -16.46
CA TRP A 145 13.70 4.40 -17.12
C TRP A 145 12.60 4.66 -18.16
N VAL A 146 11.58 5.46 -17.82
CA VAL A 146 10.50 5.76 -18.78
C VAL A 146 10.92 6.71 -19.91
N GLN A 147 12.05 7.40 -19.76
CA GLN A 147 12.72 8.14 -20.85
C GLN A 147 13.52 7.22 -21.79
N GLY A 148 13.62 5.92 -21.49
CA GLY A 148 14.26 4.92 -22.32
C GLY A 148 15.70 4.59 -21.93
N GLU A 149 16.20 5.08 -20.79
CA GLU A 149 17.52 4.69 -20.29
C GLU A 149 17.56 3.22 -19.87
N VAL A 150 18.71 2.57 -20.11
CA VAL A 150 18.99 1.23 -19.59
C VAL A 150 19.78 1.37 -18.30
N LEU A 151 19.17 1.05 -17.17
CA LEU A 151 19.75 1.19 -15.84
C LEU A 151 19.56 -0.10 -15.05
N ASN A 152 20.58 -0.48 -14.27
CA ASN A 152 20.57 -1.68 -13.42
C ASN A 152 20.30 -2.99 -14.20
N GLY A 153 20.71 -3.07 -15.47
CA GLY A 153 20.48 -4.24 -16.34
C GLY A 153 19.07 -4.36 -16.88
N TRP A 154 18.29 -3.28 -16.81
CA TRP A 154 16.88 -3.25 -17.19
C TRP A 154 16.55 -2.08 -18.09
N LYS A 155 15.62 -2.34 -19.01
CA LYS A 155 14.94 -1.34 -19.84
C LYS A 155 13.43 -1.45 -19.66
N VAL A 156 12.73 -0.33 -19.55
CA VAL A 156 11.25 -0.32 -19.54
C VAL A 156 10.73 -0.40 -20.97
N GLU A 157 9.88 -1.39 -21.22
CA GLU A 157 9.15 -1.54 -22.49
C GLU A 157 7.85 -0.73 -22.45
N ALA A 158 7.10 -0.85 -21.36
CA ALA A 158 5.84 -0.14 -21.17
C ALA A 158 5.47 -0.02 -19.69
N VAL A 159 4.56 0.89 -19.39
CA VAL A 159 4.01 1.08 -18.04
C VAL A 159 2.50 0.90 -18.03
N ARG A 160 1.96 0.51 -16.87
CA ARG A 160 0.52 0.52 -16.60
C ARG A 160 0.24 1.14 -15.25
N THR A 161 -0.47 2.25 -15.27
CA THR A 161 -0.99 2.89 -14.07
C THR A 161 -2.36 2.32 -13.72
N GLU A 162 -2.70 2.31 -12.43
CA GLU A 162 -4.03 1.92 -11.93
C GLU A 162 -4.50 0.51 -12.37
N LEU A 163 -3.57 -0.45 -12.50
CA LEU A 163 -3.88 -1.79 -13.01
C LEU A 163 -4.84 -2.52 -12.05
N PRO A 164 -6.09 -2.81 -12.46
CA PRO A 164 -7.03 -3.52 -11.62
C PRO A 164 -6.63 -4.99 -11.50
N PHE A 165 -6.79 -5.55 -10.31
CA PHE A 165 -6.58 -6.98 -10.10
C PHE A 165 -7.71 -7.59 -9.26
N TYR A 166 -7.90 -8.88 -9.49
CA TYR A 166 -8.65 -9.77 -8.61
C TYR A 166 -7.75 -10.95 -8.27
N HIS A 167 -7.53 -11.17 -6.98
CA HIS A 167 -6.74 -12.28 -6.47
C HIS A 167 -7.58 -13.10 -5.49
N ARG A 168 -7.56 -14.42 -5.66
CA ARG A 168 -8.16 -15.37 -4.72
C ARG A 168 -7.05 -16.23 -4.16
N GLU A 169 -6.76 -16.03 -2.88
CA GLU A 169 -5.87 -16.94 -2.15
C GLU A 169 -6.69 -18.10 -1.60
N VAL A 170 -6.33 -19.33 -2.00
CA VAL A 170 -7.01 -20.54 -1.55
C VAL A 170 -6.26 -21.14 -0.36
N LEU A 171 -6.91 -21.15 0.80
CA LEU A 171 -6.37 -21.72 2.03
C LEU A 171 -7.03 -23.07 2.29
N THR A 172 -6.30 -24.16 2.04
CA THR A 172 -6.79 -25.51 2.37
C THR A 172 -6.54 -25.82 3.84
N LYS A 173 -7.61 -26.15 4.57
CA LYS A 173 -7.51 -26.64 5.95
C LYS A 173 -7.50 -28.17 5.90
N ARG A 174 -6.32 -28.79 5.77
CA ARG A 174 -6.19 -30.25 5.93
C ARG A 174 -6.23 -30.60 7.42
N ALA A 175 -6.98 -31.65 7.76
CA ALA A 175 -6.92 -32.27 9.08
C ALA A 175 -5.56 -32.96 9.24
N THR A 176 -4.55 -32.25 9.75
CA THR A 176 -3.25 -32.84 10.07
C THR A 176 -3.33 -33.50 11.43
N THR A 177 -3.61 -34.81 11.42
CA THR A 177 -3.50 -35.76 12.54
C THR A 177 -4.34 -35.44 13.79
N GLU A 178 -4.81 -36.50 14.46
CA GLU A 178 -5.78 -36.47 15.58
C GLU A 178 -5.35 -35.66 16.83
N ALA A 179 -4.18 -35.01 16.82
CA ALA A 179 -3.68 -34.18 17.91
C ALA A 179 -3.87 -32.66 17.72
N GLU A 180 -4.10 -32.15 16.50
CA GLU A 180 -4.27 -30.70 16.23
C GLU A 180 -5.36 -30.39 15.18
N GLY A 181 -6.36 -31.26 15.08
CA GLY A 181 -7.44 -31.14 14.11
C GLY A 181 -8.43 -30.01 14.43
N THR A 182 -8.12 -28.77 14.10
CA THR A 182 -9.17 -27.74 13.91
C THR A 182 -9.82 -27.91 12.54
N VAL A 183 -10.55 -29.02 12.40
CA VAL A 183 -11.69 -29.03 11.48
C VAL A 183 -12.72 -28.13 12.15
N TYR A 184 -12.96 -26.94 11.59
CA TYR A 184 -13.96 -26.02 12.12
C TYR A 184 -15.35 -26.61 11.87
N ALA A 185 -15.73 -27.53 12.73
CA ALA A 185 -17.03 -28.15 12.76
C ALA A 185 -18.03 -27.08 13.21
N GLN A 186 -18.94 -26.73 12.31
CA GLN A 186 -20.04 -25.85 12.66
C GLN A 186 -21.03 -26.59 13.55
N SER A 187 -21.82 -25.85 14.32
CA SER A 187 -22.82 -26.40 15.24
C SER A 187 -23.88 -27.28 14.57
N ASN A 188 -24.01 -27.19 13.24
CA ASN A 188 -24.89 -28.01 12.40
C ASN A 188 -24.24 -29.32 11.87
N GLY A 189 -22.99 -29.63 12.25
CA GLY A 189 -22.27 -30.84 11.81
C GLY A 189 -21.58 -30.73 10.45
N ALA A 190 -21.58 -29.55 9.81
CA ALA A 190 -20.77 -29.27 8.63
C ALA A 190 -19.31 -28.93 8.99
N SER A 191 -18.38 -29.12 8.06
CA SER A 191 -16.97 -28.78 8.24
C SER A 191 -16.43 -27.94 7.11
N VAL A 192 -15.71 -26.88 7.44
CA VAL A 192 -15.04 -26.02 6.44
C VAL A 192 -13.74 -26.67 6.00
N GLN A 193 -13.65 -27.03 4.72
CA GLN A 193 -12.45 -27.66 4.13
C GLN A 193 -11.53 -26.62 3.47
N GLN A 194 -12.12 -25.55 2.95
CA GLN A 194 -11.43 -24.54 2.18
C GLN A 194 -11.96 -23.16 2.53
N VAL A 195 -11.02 -22.21 2.63
CA VAL A 195 -11.33 -20.78 2.72
C VAL A 195 -10.73 -20.07 1.53
N ASN A 196 -11.56 -19.35 0.79
CA ASN A 196 -11.14 -18.47 -0.28
C ASN A 196 -11.04 -17.05 0.28
N MET A 197 -9.85 -16.46 0.24
CA MET A 197 -9.66 -15.05 0.55
C MET A 197 -9.63 -14.23 -0.73
N ASP A 198 -10.69 -13.45 -0.93
CA ASP A 198 -10.90 -12.67 -2.14
C ASP A 198 -10.42 -11.23 -1.93
N PHE A 199 -9.48 -10.81 -2.78
CA PHE A 199 -8.93 -9.47 -2.82
C PHE A 199 -9.25 -8.81 -4.16
N ASN A 200 -9.72 -7.58 -4.08
CA ASN A 200 -9.83 -6.68 -5.21
C ASN A 200 -9.06 -5.40 -4.90
N GLY A 201 -8.44 -4.81 -5.92
CA GLY A 201 -7.69 -3.59 -5.76
C GLY A 201 -7.14 -3.10 -7.07
N ARG A 202 -6.29 -2.08 -6.94
CA ARG A 202 -5.53 -1.49 -8.05
C ARG A 202 -4.09 -1.33 -7.59
N ALA A 203 -3.17 -1.77 -8.43
CA ALA A 203 -1.76 -1.43 -8.27
C ALA A 203 -1.53 -0.05 -8.90
N ASP A 204 -0.86 0.85 -8.19
CA ASP A 204 -0.62 2.22 -8.67
C ASP A 204 0.13 2.20 -10.00
N LEU A 205 1.17 1.38 -10.09
CA LEU A 205 2.02 1.24 -11.25
C LEU A 205 2.53 -0.20 -11.40
N VAL A 206 2.52 -0.70 -12.63
CA VAL A 206 3.22 -1.92 -13.03
C VAL A 206 4.11 -1.59 -14.21
N LEU A 207 5.40 -1.91 -14.08
CA LEU A 207 6.39 -1.78 -15.15
C LEU A 207 6.49 -3.10 -15.90
N ALA A 208 6.50 -3.03 -17.24
CA ALA A 208 6.96 -4.11 -18.08
C ALA A 208 8.42 -3.83 -18.47
N LEU A 209 9.29 -4.76 -18.11
CA LEU A 209 10.73 -4.62 -18.20
C LEU A 209 11.31 -5.71 -19.12
N MET A 210 12.44 -5.40 -19.73
CA MET A 210 13.27 -6.33 -20.49
C MET A 210 14.70 -6.26 -19.95
N ASP A 211 15.31 -7.43 -19.72
CA ASP A 211 16.73 -7.53 -19.39
C ASP A 211 17.60 -7.63 -20.65
N ASP A 212 18.92 -7.61 -20.46
CA ASP A 212 19.90 -7.69 -21.55
C ASP A 212 19.82 -9.02 -22.35
N ASP A 213 19.25 -10.08 -21.77
CA ASP A 213 19.03 -11.38 -22.39
C ASP A 213 17.69 -11.45 -23.16
N GLY A 214 16.96 -10.34 -23.24
CA GLY A 214 15.68 -10.24 -23.92
C GLY A 214 14.53 -10.96 -23.20
N GLN A 215 14.68 -11.24 -21.90
CA GLN A 215 13.65 -11.83 -21.06
C GLN A 215 12.72 -10.75 -20.49
N GLY A 216 11.42 -10.96 -20.65
CA GLY A 216 10.40 -10.05 -20.15
C GLY A 216 10.09 -10.26 -18.67
N ALA A 217 9.92 -9.16 -17.95
CA ALA A 217 9.50 -9.14 -16.56
C ALA A 217 8.39 -8.12 -16.30
N LEU A 218 7.70 -8.28 -15.18
CA LEU A 218 6.77 -7.32 -14.62
C LEU A 218 7.21 -6.95 -13.19
N GLN A 219 7.05 -5.69 -12.82
CA GLN A 219 7.34 -5.22 -11.47
C GLN A 219 6.23 -4.31 -10.97
N VAL A 220 5.72 -4.61 -9.78
CA VAL A 220 4.78 -3.72 -9.07
C VAL A 220 5.55 -2.59 -8.42
N VAL A 221 5.03 -1.37 -8.57
CA VAL A 221 5.51 -0.16 -7.92
C VAL A 221 4.32 0.56 -7.28
N ASP A 222 4.43 0.92 -6.01
CA ASP A 222 3.39 1.64 -5.25
C ASP A 222 3.95 2.98 -4.74
N LEU A 223 3.18 4.06 -4.88
CA LEU A 223 3.61 5.41 -4.54
C LEU A 223 3.29 5.72 -3.08
N LYS A 224 4.29 6.21 -2.34
CA LYS A 224 4.11 6.73 -0.98
C LYS A 224 4.47 8.20 -0.89
N THR A 225 3.57 8.97 -0.27
CA THR A 225 3.70 10.43 -0.08
C THR A 225 4.07 10.81 1.37
N ARG A 226 4.57 9.85 2.17
CA ARG A 226 5.10 10.14 3.50
C ARG A 226 6.21 11.19 3.40
N GLY A 227 6.15 12.20 4.26
CA GLY A 227 7.16 13.27 4.28
C GLY A 227 7.01 14.35 3.20
N CYS A 228 5.95 14.32 2.38
CA CYS A 228 5.76 15.29 1.28
C CYS A 228 5.10 16.63 1.68
N LEU A 229 4.48 16.69 2.86
CA LEU A 229 3.71 17.86 3.32
C LEU A 229 4.53 18.79 4.23
N GLY A 230 4.03 19.12 5.42
CA GLY A 230 4.64 20.12 6.31
C GLY A 230 6.05 19.80 6.79
N ALA A 231 6.46 18.53 6.79
CA ALA A 231 7.82 18.11 7.11
C ALA A 231 8.78 18.20 5.91
N PHE A 232 8.28 18.45 4.70
CA PHE A 232 9.13 18.57 3.51
C PHE A 232 9.89 19.90 3.52
N ASN A 233 11.21 19.87 3.30
CA ASN A 233 12.05 21.05 3.24
C ASN A 233 12.81 21.07 1.91
N ARG A 234 12.36 21.94 0.99
CA ARG A 234 12.91 22.05 -0.36
C ARG A 234 14.35 22.58 -0.35
N ASP A 235 14.61 23.57 0.48
CA ASP A 235 15.86 24.33 0.44
C ASP A 235 16.94 23.64 1.28
N GLU A 236 16.54 22.97 2.36
CA GLU A 236 17.43 22.21 3.24
C GLU A 236 16.87 20.80 3.52
N PRO A 237 16.99 19.84 2.58
CA PRO A 237 16.49 18.47 2.72
C PRO A 237 16.93 17.77 4.01
N ALA A 238 18.15 18.03 4.48
CA ALA A 238 18.70 17.48 5.73
C ALA A 238 17.97 17.97 7.00
N LYS A 239 17.24 19.09 6.93
CA LYS A 239 16.37 19.60 8.00
C LYS A 239 14.89 19.25 7.79
N GLY A 240 14.58 18.51 6.73
CA GLY A 240 13.24 18.03 6.43
C GLY A 240 12.95 16.65 7.01
N HIS A 241 11.88 16.04 6.52
CA HIS A 241 11.54 14.64 6.77
C HIS A 241 12.71 13.70 6.42
N PRO A 242 13.01 12.66 7.24
CA PRO A 242 14.15 11.77 7.02
C PRO A 242 14.23 11.12 5.62
N LEU A 243 13.07 10.82 5.00
CA LEU A 243 13.03 10.33 3.61
C LEU A 243 13.69 11.26 2.58
N GLN A 244 13.85 12.57 2.84
CA GLN A 244 14.54 13.50 1.94
C GLN A 244 16.07 13.37 1.96
N ALA A 245 16.64 12.55 2.86
CA ALA A 245 18.08 12.51 3.08
C ALA A 245 18.88 11.94 1.89
N VAL A 246 18.26 11.08 1.10
CA VAL A 246 18.90 10.41 -0.04
C VAL A 246 18.44 11.08 -1.34
N HIS A 247 19.39 11.43 -2.21
CA HIS A 247 19.12 12.19 -3.43
C HIS A 247 18.45 11.33 -4.52
N PRO A 248 17.54 11.86 -5.37
CA PRO A 248 16.91 11.12 -6.47
C PRO A 248 17.90 10.51 -7.47
N SER A 249 19.07 11.13 -7.66
CA SER A 249 20.09 10.62 -8.59
C SER A 249 20.77 9.33 -8.12
N GLU A 250 20.59 8.95 -6.86
CA GLU A 250 20.92 7.59 -6.44
C GLU A 250 19.91 6.66 -7.12
N ILE A 251 20.41 5.74 -7.94
CA ILE A 251 19.60 4.87 -8.79
C ILE A 251 19.66 3.41 -8.35
N ASP A 252 20.47 3.10 -7.34
CA ASP A 252 20.41 1.79 -6.69
C ASP A 252 19.05 1.65 -5.97
N PRO A 253 18.23 0.63 -6.30
CA PRO A 253 16.94 0.41 -5.67
C PRO A 253 17.05 -0.18 -4.26
N VAL A 254 18.25 -0.51 -3.77
CA VAL A 254 18.46 -0.92 -2.38
C VAL A 254 18.23 0.28 -1.45
N PRO A 255 17.47 0.10 -0.33
CA PRO A 255 17.32 1.14 0.68
C PRO A 255 18.67 1.68 1.18
N GLN A 256 18.82 3.00 1.19
CA GLN A 256 20.05 3.70 1.59
C GLN A 256 19.95 4.34 2.98
N SER A 257 18.79 4.23 3.63
CA SER A 257 18.56 4.70 5.00
C SER A 257 17.58 3.80 5.75
N ASP A 258 17.61 3.88 7.08
CA ASP A 258 16.68 3.15 7.94
C ASP A 258 15.22 3.53 7.64
N GLU A 259 14.94 4.78 7.31
CA GLU A 259 13.57 5.23 7.00
C GLU A 259 13.06 4.61 5.69
N GLU A 260 13.92 4.48 4.66
CA GLU A 260 13.58 3.78 3.42
C GLU A 260 13.34 2.29 3.66
N ALA A 261 14.17 1.65 4.49
CA ALA A 261 14.00 0.24 4.86
C ALA A 261 12.71 0.01 5.67
N ASN A 262 12.42 0.91 6.62
CA ASN A 262 11.24 0.83 7.48
C ASN A 262 9.95 0.99 6.67
N ILE A 263 9.84 2.02 5.82
CA ILE A 263 8.62 2.22 5.01
C ILE A 263 8.41 1.06 4.03
N LEU A 264 9.48 0.51 3.46
CA LEU A 264 9.40 -0.66 2.59
C LEU A 264 8.89 -1.90 3.35
N TYR A 265 9.40 -2.14 4.57
CA TYR A 265 8.95 -3.23 5.43
C TYR A 265 7.48 -3.07 5.88
N GLU A 266 7.07 -1.84 6.19
CA GLU A 266 5.70 -1.48 6.60
C GLU A 266 4.65 -1.73 5.52
N HIS A 267 5.03 -1.79 4.24
CA HIS A 267 4.11 -1.98 3.11
C HIS A 267 4.32 -3.31 2.37
N ARG A 268 5.21 -4.17 2.87
CA ARG A 268 5.64 -5.39 2.16
C ARG A 268 4.52 -6.39 1.91
N LEU A 269 3.49 -6.49 2.76
CA LEU A 269 2.42 -7.47 2.58
C LEU A 269 1.44 -7.04 1.49
N GLN A 270 1.11 -5.75 1.44
CA GLN A 270 0.34 -5.18 0.32
C GLN A 270 1.08 -5.40 -1.00
N LEU A 271 2.37 -5.06 -1.05
CA LEU A 271 3.21 -5.25 -2.24
C LEU A 271 3.32 -6.74 -2.65
N ALA A 272 3.46 -7.64 -1.67
CA ALA A 272 3.49 -9.07 -1.91
C ALA A 272 2.18 -9.58 -2.52
N LEU A 273 1.03 -9.12 -2.01
CA LEU A 273 -0.28 -9.47 -2.57
C LEU A 273 -0.40 -9.03 -4.04
N TYR A 274 0.01 -7.80 -4.37
CA TYR A 274 -0.04 -7.30 -5.74
C TYR A 274 0.83 -8.14 -6.68
N SER A 275 2.03 -8.52 -6.21
CA SER A 275 2.94 -9.36 -6.98
C SER A 275 2.38 -10.77 -7.17
N MET A 276 1.80 -11.37 -6.12
CA MET A 276 1.12 -12.67 -6.21
C MET A 276 -0.07 -12.64 -7.18
N ALA A 277 -0.80 -11.53 -7.26
CA ALA A 277 -1.87 -11.35 -8.22
C ALA A 277 -1.33 -11.36 -9.66
N LEU A 278 -0.21 -10.69 -9.92
CA LEU A 278 0.46 -10.75 -11.23
C LEU A 278 1.00 -12.15 -11.53
N GLU A 279 1.63 -12.82 -10.56
CA GLU A 279 2.09 -14.21 -10.70
C GLU A 279 0.91 -15.12 -11.11
N ALA A 280 -0.26 -14.95 -10.49
CA ALA A 280 -1.47 -15.71 -10.82
C ALA A 280 -2.07 -15.37 -12.19
N ILE A 281 -1.90 -14.14 -12.69
CA ILE A 281 -2.29 -13.74 -14.04
C ILE A 281 -1.35 -14.38 -15.07
N GLU A 282 -0.04 -14.27 -14.86
CA GLU A 282 0.97 -14.86 -15.74
C GLU A 282 0.87 -16.38 -15.78
N ALA A 283 0.63 -17.05 -14.64
CA ALA A 283 0.48 -18.50 -14.57
C ALA A 283 -0.67 -19.07 -15.42
N LYS A 284 -1.63 -18.25 -15.84
CA LYS A 284 -2.72 -18.66 -16.76
C LYS A 284 -2.30 -18.65 -18.23
N LYS A 285 -1.18 -18.01 -18.57
CA LYS A 285 -0.64 -17.95 -19.92
C LYS A 285 0.21 -19.19 -20.23
N PRO A 286 0.38 -19.57 -21.51
CA PRO A 286 1.38 -20.54 -21.91
C PRO A 286 2.78 -20.15 -21.44
N ALA A 287 3.64 -21.10 -21.07
CA ALA A 287 4.96 -20.83 -20.49
C ALA A 287 5.84 -19.89 -21.35
N ALA A 288 5.73 -19.96 -22.68
CA ALA A 288 6.47 -19.09 -23.60
C ALA A 288 5.97 -17.63 -23.62
N GLU A 289 4.77 -17.38 -23.09
CA GLU A 289 4.14 -16.06 -23.01
C GLU A 289 4.18 -15.46 -21.59
N GLN A 290 4.78 -16.17 -20.64
CA GLN A 290 4.89 -15.74 -19.25
C GLN A 290 6.04 -14.77 -19.06
N ARG A 291 5.77 -13.67 -18.36
CA ARG A 291 6.78 -12.74 -17.86
C ARG A 291 7.11 -13.08 -16.41
N ARG A 292 8.38 -12.95 -16.02
CA ARG A 292 8.79 -13.14 -14.62
C ARG A 292 8.29 -11.98 -13.75
N ILE A 293 7.88 -12.25 -12.52
CA ILE A 293 7.52 -11.20 -11.56
C ILE A 293 8.73 -10.87 -10.71
N LEU A 294 9.17 -9.61 -10.75
CA LEU A 294 10.27 -9.12 -9.93
C LEU A 294 9.79 -8.77 -8.52
N PRO A 295 10.70 -8.73 -7.52
CA PRO A 295 10.37 -8.16 -6.23
C PRO A 295 9.77 -6.77 -6.37
N PRO A 296 8.68 -6.46 -5.65
CA PRO A 296 7.99 -5.20 -5.79
C PRO A 296 8.79 -4.05 -5.16
N ALA A 297 8.46 -2.83 -5.56
CA ALA A 297 9.10 -1.61 -5.10
C ALA A 297 8.12 -0.55 -4.60
N LEU A 298 8.63 0.40 -3.83
CA LEU A 298 7.97 1.66 -3.50
C LEU A 298 8.60 2.80 -4.28
N LEU A 299 7.77 3.68 -4.83
CA LEU A 299 8.19 5.02 -5.26
C LEU A 299 7.98 6.00 -4.10
N LEU A 300 9.05 6.62 -3.62
CA LEU A 300 9.03 7.53 -2.50
C LEU A 300 8.92 8.97 -3.00
N GLY A 301 7.74 9.59 -2.88
CA GLY A 301 7.51 10.94 -3.40
C GLY A 301 8.42 11.99 -2.77
N ALA A 302 8.81 11.83 -1.51
CA ALA A 302 9.63 12.80 -0.78
C ALA A 302 11.07 12.94 -1.31
N ASN A 303 11.56 11.96 -2.07
CA ASN A 303 12.92 12.02 -2.64
C ASN A 303 13.01 11.52 -4.09
N GLY A 304 11.92 11.05 -4.68
CA GLY A 304 11.87 10.53 -6.05
C GLY A 304 12.50 9.15 -6.23
N ARG A 305 13.00 8.52 -5.17
CA ARG A 305 13.67 7.22 -5.24
C ARG A 305 12.67 6.09 -5.37
N MET A 306 13.06 5.07 -6.12
CA MET A 306 12.36 3.79 -6.15
C MET A 306 13.17 2.79 -5.33
N VAL A 307 12.56 2.23 -4.27
CA VAL A 307 13.22 1.28 -3.36
C VAL A 307 12.54 -0.08 -3.41
N GLN A 308 13.31 -1.15 -3.54
CA GLN A 308 12.81 -2.49 -3.86
C GLN A 308 13.06 -3.48 -2.72
N LEU A 309 12.13 -4.42 -2.52
CA LEU A 309 12.41 -5.60 -1.70
C LEU A 309 13.55 -6.43 -2.32
N SER A 310 14.44 -6.94 -1.48
CA SER A 310 15.34 -8.01 -1.90
C SER A 310 14.53 -9.29 -2.21
N GLN A 311 15.08 -10.20 -3.02
CA GLN A 311 14.40 -11.47 -3.30
C GLN A 311 14.04 -12.22 -2.01
N GLY A 312 14.97 -12.29 -1.06
CA GLY A 312 14.73 -12.96 0.22
C GLY A 312 13.63 -12.28 1.04
N ALA A 313 13.61 -10.95 1.10
CA ALA A 313 12.57 -10.21 1.80
C ALA A 313 11.20 -10.34 1.12
N PHE A 314 11.17 -10.45 -0.22
CA PHE A 314 9.94 -10.67 -0.96
C PHE A 314 9.36 -12.07 -0.73
N GLU A 315 10.19 -13.13 -0.76
CA GLU A 315 9.74 -14.48 -0.41
C GLU A 315 9.23 -14.54 1.04
N GLN A 316 9.94 -13.93 1.99
CA GLN A 316 9.49 -13.83 3.38
C GLN A 316 8.15 -13.09 3.49
N ALA A 317 7.96 -11.99 2.74
CA ALA A 317 6.69 -11.26 2.74
C ALA A 317 5.52 -12.11 2.20
N LYS A 318 5.76 -12.97 1.21
CA LYS A 318 4.73 -13.93 0.72
C LYS A 318 4.39 -14.97 1.79
N GLU A 319 5.37 -15.48 2.51
CA GLU A 319 5.15 -16.41 3.63
C GLU A 319 4.39 -15.76 4.77
N ASP A 320 4.82 -14.57 5.21
CA ASP A 320 4.16 -13.77 6.25
C ASP A 320 2.71 -13.47 5.87
N LEU A 321 2.46 -13.10 4.61
CA LEU A 321 1.12 -12.85 4.09
C LEU A 321 0.27 -14.12 4.21
N ARG A 322 0.73 -15.27 3.70
CA ARG A 322 -0.02 -16.54 3.81
C ARG A 322 -0.28 -16.95 5.25
N ALA A 323 0.69 -16.76 6.15
CA ALA A 323 0.51 -17.03 7.58
C ALA A 323 -0.56 -16.11 8.18
N HIS A 324 -0.54 -14.82 7.84
CA HIS A 324 -1.54 -13.85 8.29
C HIS A 324 -2.94 -14.17 7.78
N LEU A 325 -3.06 -14.51 6.50
CA LEU A 325 -4.34 -14.92 5.90
C LEU A 325 -4.86 -16.21 6.55
N ASN A 326 -3.99 -17.17 6.82
CA ASN A 326 -4.34 -18.37 7.58
C ASN A 326 -4.87 -18.06 8.97
N TRP A 327 -4.21 -17.16 9.71
CA TRP A 327 -4.66 -16.70 11.01
C TRP A 327 -6.01 -16.00 10.93
N ARG A 328 -6.21 -15.07 9.98
CA ARG A 328 -7.49 -14.40 9.75
C ARG A 328 -8.62 -15.38 9.46
N ALA A 329 -8.38 -16.40 8.64
CA ALA A 329 -9.35 -17.47 8.41
C ALA A 329 -9.71 -18.18 9.73
N SER A 330 -8.70 -18.54 10.52
CA SER A 330 -8.92 -19.20 11.81
C SER A 330 -9.75 -18.34 12.78
N VAL A 331 -9.55 -17.02 12.77
CA VAL A 331 -10.33 -16.07 13.59
C VAL A 331 -11.81 -16.04 13.19
N HIS A 332 -12.12 -16.11 11.89
CA HIS A 332 -13.50 -16.14 11.39
C HIS A 332 -14.18 -17.49 11.59
N LEU A 333 -13.42 -18.59 11.54
CA LEU A 333 -13.95 -19.93 11.66
C LEU A 333 -14.06 -20.44 13.10
N ASN A 334 -13.32 -19.82 14.05
CA ASN A 334 -13.37 -20.18 15.46
C ASN A 334 -14.29 -19.22 16.24
N PRO A 335 -15.53 -19.62 16.56
CA PRO A 335 -16.44 -18.77 17.34
C PRO A 335 -15.93 -18.53 18.77
N ASN A 336 -15.01 -19.35 19.27
CA ASN A 336 -14.41 -19.23 20.60
C ASN A 336 -13.02 -18.60 20.56
N MET A 337 -12.64 -17.92 19.47
CA MET A 337 -11.36 -17.24 19.38
C MET A 337 -11.28 -16.13 20.44
N GLU A 338 -10.35 -16.29 21.38
CA GLU A 338 -10.08 -15.26 22.38
C GLU A 338 -9.55 -13.97 21.76
N GLU A 339 -9.86 -12.84 22.40
CA GLU A 339 -9.37 -11.54 21.99
C GLU A 339 -7.83 -11.49 22.09
N PRO A 340 -7.10 -11.21 20.99
CA PRO A 340 -5.64 -11.13 21.04
C PRO A 340 -5.17 -10.08 22.05
N PRO A 341 -4.02 -10.27 22.73
CA PRO A 341 -3.54 -9.35 23.75
C PRO A 341 -3.26 -7.94 23.20
N ARG A 342 -3.22 -6.95 24.11
CA ARG A 342 -2.76 -5.60 23.76
C ARG A 342 -1.28 -5.65 23.37
N LEU A 343 -0.86 -4.71 22.52
CA LEU A 343 0.56 -4.56 22.19
C LEU A 343 1.36 -4.12 23.42
N PRO A 344 2.68 -4.40 23.47
CA PRO A 344 3.53 -3.97 24.58
C PRO A 344 3.50 -2.45 24.82
N SER A 345 3.86 -2.05 26.04
CA SER A 345 3.98 -0.63 26.40
C SER A 345 4.90 0.11 25.43
N GLY A 346 4.52 1.33 25.02
CA GLY A 346 5.28 2.16 24.09
C GLY A 346 5.13 1.81 22.61
N ALA A 347 4.28 0.84 22.23
CA ALA A 347 4.06 0.48 20.83
C ALA A 347 3.56 1.68 19.99
N GLU A 348 4.39 2.14 19.05
CA GLU A 348 4.09 3.33 18.24
C GLU A 348 2.86 3.13 17.33
N THR A 349 2.64 1.90 16.85
CA THR A 349 1.46 1.51 16.08
C THR A 349 0.14 1.89 16.76
N CYS A 350 0.10 1.87 18.10
CA CYS A 350 -1.09 2.27 18.85
C CYS A 350 -1.39 3.77 18.71
N ARG A 351 -0.39 4.64 18.56
CA ARG A 351 -0.58 6.10 18.46
C ARG A 351 -1.41 6.51 17.26
N GLN A 352 -1.42 5.70 16.20
CA GLN A 352 -2.23 5.90 15.00
C GLN A 352 -3.53 5.08 14.97
N CYS A 353 -3.75 4.23 15.98
CA CYS A 353 -4.90 3.35 16.04
C CYS A 353 -6.19 4.13 16.41
N PRO A 354 -7.28 4.03 15.64
CA PRO A 354 -8.56 4.65 15.96
C PRO A 354 -9.16 4.20 17.30
N PHE A 355 -8.81 2.98 17.76
CA PHE A 355 -9.25 2.47 19.06
C PHE A 355 -8.52 3.12 20.25
N TYR A 356 -7.38 3.77 20.02
CA TYR A 356 -6.60 4.49 21.03
C TYR A 356 -6.83 6.01 21.01
N ARG A 357 -7.56 6.51 20.01
CA ARG A 357 -7.86 7.93 19.79
C ARG A 357 -9.32 8.24 20.10
N GLY A 358 -9.63 9.53 20.26
CA GLY A 358 -10.96 10.04 20.56
C GLY A 358 -11.21 10.21 22.05
N ASP A 359 -12.45 10.46 22.43
CA ASP A 359 -12.83 10.75 23.81
C ASP A 359 -12.88 9.47 24.67
N LEU A 360 -13.04 8.31 24.02
CA LEU A 360 -13.07 6.98 24.63
C LEU A 360 -11.95 6.10 24.07
N ARG A 361 -10.97 5.76 24.91
CA ARG A 361 -9.93 4.76 24.59
C ARG A 361 -10.50 3.36 24.74
N ARG A 362 -10.74 2.71 23.61
CA ARG A 362 -11.28 1.36 23.51
C ARG A 362 -10.18 0.28 23.47
N CYS A 363 -8.97 0.66 23.08
CA CYS A 363 -7.76 -0.16 23.10
C CYS A 363 -6.54 0.76 23.25
N GLY A 364 -5.38 0.19 23.58
CA GLY A 364 -4.10 0.91 23.67
C GLY A 364 -2.96 -0.07 23.97
N PRO A 365 -1.75 0.45 24.23
CA PRO A 365 -0.66 -0.36 24.76
C PRO A 365 -1.02 -1.02 26.09
N GLU A 366 -0.32 -2.09 26.43
CA GLU A 366 -0.40 -2.71 27.74
C GLU A 366 0.01 -1.74 28.84
N GLY A 367 -0.67 -1.81 29.98
CA GLY A 367 -0.46 -0.93 31.13
C GLY A 367 -1.15 0.44 31.03
N GLU A 368 -1.60 0.86 29.85
CA GLU A 368 -2.33 2.12 29.73
C GLU A 368 -3.81 1.98 30.10
N PRO A 369 -4.42 2.99 30.76
CA PRO A 369 -5.83 2.97 31.10
C PRO A 369 -6.70 3.07 29.84
N LEU A 370 -7.80 2.33 29.86
CA LEU A 370 -8.89 2.40 28.88
C LEU A 370 -10.07 3.15 29.49
N GLY A 371 -11.00 3.62 28.66
CA GLY A 371 -12.13 4.44 29.10
C GLY A 371 -12.04 5.89 28.64
N PHE A 372 -12.86 6.76 29.23
CA PHE A 372 -12.92 8.17 28.86
C PHE A 372 -11.64 8.90 29.26
N ILE A 373 -11.07 9.69 28.33
CA ILE A 373 -9.80 10.41 28.56
C ILE A 373 -10.03 11.65 29.43
N HIS A 374 -11.15 12.33 29.25
CA HIS A 374 -11.59 13.42 30.10
C HIS A 374 -12.68 12.88 31.01
N GLN A 375 -12.38 12.70 32.29
CA GLN A 375 -13.46 12.57 33.28
C GLN A 375 -14.28 13.87 33.22
N MET A 376 -15.61 13.74 33.19
CA MET A 376 -16.50 14.84 33.53
C MET A 376 -16.08 15.30 34.93
N ASP A 377 -15.60 16.53 35.07
CA ASP A 377 -15.39 17.22 36.34
C ASP A 377 -16.74 17.56 37.01
N ASP A 378 -17.64 16.58 37.07
CA ASP A 378 -18.92 16.70 37.76
C ASP A 378 -18.93 15.68 38.91
N GLU A 379 -18.36 16.11 40.04
CA GLU A 379 -18.80 15.64 41.35
C GLU A 379 -20.28 16.02 41.58
N PRO A 380 -21.02 15.25 42.39
CA PRO A 380 -22.47 15.05 42.33
C PRO A 380 -23.38 16.28 42.49
#